data_AF-A0A6M3KDM8-F1
#
_entry.id   AF-A0A6M3KDM8-F1
#
_cell.length_a   1.000
_cell.length_b   1.000
_cell.length_c   1.000
_cell.angle_alpha   90.00
_cell.angle_beta   90.00
_cell.angle_gamma   90.00
#
_symmetry.space_group_name_H-M   'P 1'
#
loop_
_entity.id
_entity.type
_entity.pdbx_description
1 polymer ?
#
loop_
_entity_poly.entity_id
_entity_poly.type
_entity_poly.pdbx_seq_one_letter_code
_entity_poly.pdbx_strand_id
1 'polypeptide(L)'
;MSIENPQIDEIVKASELGFKGNGYLQWYACPDCGKERWVQLRGRKLYYHYCKSCAQRRRPPATDITRDKISKSHLKNGIRKNPRGYVEIYLFPSDFFFPMANKSRHVFEHRLVMAKHLGRCLHPFEIIHHKNSIKDDNRIENLQLVSNDKHNQITLLDNRVKYLESMVTTLESEIKELKLQIKNA
;
A
#
# COMPACT_ATOMS: atom_id res chain seq x y z
N MET A 1 28.43 21.16 25.33
CA MET A 1 28.44 20.81 26.77
C MET A 1 27.37 19.77 26.99
N SER A 2 27.76 18.54 27.27
CA SER A 2 26.82 17.50 27.67
C SER A 2 26.38 17.81 29.10
N ILE A 3 25.10 18.06 29.34
CA ILE A 3 24.58 18.25 30.70
C ILE A 3 24.61 16.87 31.35
N GLU A 4 25.63 16.62 32.16
CA GLU A 4 25.71 15.42 32.99
C GLU A 4 24.80 15.64 34.20
N ASN A 5 23.67 14.93 34.21
CA ASN A 5 22.68 14.87 35.30
C ASN A 5 21.66 16.03 35.40
N PRO A 6 20.76 16.18 34.41
CA PRO A 6 19.70 17.18 34.43
C PRO A 6 18.71 16.95 35.59
N GLN A 7 18.16 18.05 36.12
CA GLN A 7 17.17 18.03 37.20
C GLN A 7 15.74 18.01 36.64
N ILE A 8 14.81 17.38 37.35
CA ILE A 8 13.38 17.41 36.97
C ILE A 8 12.90 18.88 36.92
N ASP A 9 12.17 19.20 35.86
CA ASP A 9 11.67 20.53 35.53
C ASP A 9 12.74 21.54 35.08
N GLU A 10 13.98 21.12 34.89
CA GLU A 10 15.01 21.91 34.23
C GLU A 10 14.60 22.24 32.80
N ILE A 11 14.75 23.51 32.39
CA ILE A 11 14.42 23.99 31.05
C ILE A 11 15.69 24.49 30.36
N VAL A 12 15.95 23.97 29.16
CA VAL A 12 17.11 24.33 28.33
C VAL A 12 16.70 24.64 26.91
N LYS A 13 17.51 25.44 26.21
CA LYS A 13 17.28 25.69 24.80
C LYS A 13 17.72 24.47 23.99
N ALA A 14 16.93 24.06 23.00
CA ALA A 14 17.23 22.90 22.18
C ALA A 14 18.64 22.96 21.54
N SER A 15 19.08 24.16 21.15
CA SER A 15 20.42 24.42 20.59
C SER A 15 21.56 24.13 21.57
N GLU A 16 21.36 24.28 22.88
CA GLU A 16 22.38 24.03 23.91
C GLU A 16 22.70 22.54 24.04
N LEU A 17 21.71 21.69 23.76
CA LEU A 17 21.86 20.24 23.69
C LEU A 17 22.26 19.72 22.30
N GLY A 18 22.55 20.61 21.35
CA GLY A 18 22.92 20.25 19.98
C GLY A 18 21.75 19.83 19.07
N PHE A 19 20.50 20.06 19.49
CA PHE A 19 19.34 19.84 18.61
C PHE A 19 19.14 21.02 17.64
N LYS A 20 18.70 20.73 16.42
CA LYS A 20 18.33 21.76 15.43
C LYS A 20 16.99 22.40 15.81
N GLY A 21 16.97 23.71 16.04
CA GLY A 21 15.75 24.52 16.25
C GLY A 21 15.83 25.47 17.46
N ASN A 22 14.89 26.42 17.52
CA ASN A 22 14.83 27.47 18.57
C ASN A 22 13.86 27.15 19.72
N GLY A 23 13.44 25.89 19.85
CA GLY A 23 12.51 25.47 20.91
C GLY A 23 13.18 25.32 22.28
N TYR A 24 12.36 25.28 23.33
CA TYR A 24 12.80 24.92 24.67
C TYR A 24 12.43 23.47 24.98
N LEU A 25 13.26 22.81 25.76
CA LEU A 25 13.09 21.45 26.23
C LEU A 25 13.07 21.47 27.76
N GLN A 26 12.17 20.70 28.36
CA GLN A 26 12.10 20.49 29.80
C GLN A 26 12.47 19.05 30.13
N TRP A 27 13.35 18.83 31.10
CA TRP A 27 13.62 17.49 31.61
C TRP A 27 12.43 17.02 32.45
N TYR A 28 11.79 15.93 32.04
CA TYR A 28 10.50 15.51 32.60
C TYR A 28 10.35 14.00 32.68
N ALA A 29 9.88 13.52 33.84
CA ALA A 29 9.57 12.12 34.09
C ALA A 29 8.18 11.74 33.55
N CYS A 30 8.09 10.64 32.81
CA CYS A 30 6.78 10.11 32.39
C CYS A 30 5.93 9.70 33.61
N PRO A 31 4.68 10.19 33.76
CA PRO A 31 3.85 9.86 34.93
C PRO A 31 3.54 8.36 35.10
N ASP A 32 3.58 7.59 34.00
CA ASP A 32 3.20 6.17 34.03
C ASP A 32 4.35 5.22 34.36
N CYS A 33 5.58 5.57 34.00
CA CYS A 33 6.71 4.64 34.06
C CYS A 33 7.99 5.26 34.60
N GLY A 34 7.94 6.51 35.07
CA GLY A 34 9.09 7.23 35.63
C GLY A 34 10.17 7.63 34.63
N LYS A 35 10.17 7.12 33.39
CA LYS A 35 11.23 7.39 32.40
C LYS A 35 11.39 8.88 32.14
N GLU A 36 12.56 9.37 32.47
CA GLU A 36 13.01 10.75 32.29
C GLU A 36 13.52 10.98 30.87
N ARG A 37 13.28 12.19 30.35
CA ARG A 37 13.72 12.63 29.02
C ARG A 37 13.57 14.14 28.89
N TRP A 38 14.27 14.71 27.92
CA TRP A 38 13.95 16.04 27.40
C TRP A 38 12.64 16.00 26.62
N VAL A 39 11.69 16.87 26.99
CA VAL A 39 10.38 17.02 26.35
C VAL A 39 10.24 18.42 25.80
N GLN A 40 9.80 18.54 24.55
CA GLN A 40 9.58 19.85 23.94
C GLN A 40 8.46 20.64 24.62
N LEU A 41 8.72 21.93 24.82
CA LEU A 41 7.72 22.90 25.24
C LEU A 41 7.05 23.55 24.02
N ARG A 42 5.73 23.74 24.10
CA ARG A 42 4.97 24.65 23.23
C ARG A 42 4.42 25.79 24.08
N GLY A 43 5.05 26.96 23.97
CA GLY A 43 4.82 28.06 24.92
C GLY A 43 5.30 27.65 26.31
N ARG A 44 4.41 27.72 27.32
CA ARG A 44 4.69 27.30 28.70
C ARG A 44 4.21 25.89 29.05
N LYS A 45 3.79 25.08 28.06
CA LYS A 45 3.22 23.74 28.28
C LYS A 45 4.09 22.67 27.65
N LEU A 46 4.21 21.53 28.35
CA LEU A 46 4.78 20.31 27.80
C LEU A 46 3.98 19.85 26.59
N TYR A 47 4.67 19.54 25.49
CA TYR A 47 4.01 19.03 24.30
C TYR A 47 3.58 17.56 24.45
N TYR A 48 4.32 16.78 25.24
CA TYR A 48 4.00 15.38 25.54
C TYR A 48 4.29 15.00 26.99
N HIS A 49 3.24 14.75 27.78
CA HIS A 49 3.40 14.29 29.17
C HIS A 49 3.89 12.83 29.26
N TYR A 50 3.40 11.94 28.38
CA TYR A 50 3.76 10.52 28.41
C TYR A 50 4.90 10.18 27.45
N CYS A 51 5.75 9.22 27.81
CA CYS A 51 6.71 8.65 26.86
C CYS A 51 6.00 7.89 25.74
N LYS A 52 6.69 7.65 24.61
CA LYS A 52 6.09 7.05 23.40
C LYS A 52 5.35 5.73 23.71
N SER A 53 5.95 4.85 24.50
CA SER A 53 5.33 3.56 24.83
C SER A 53 4.09 3.71 25.73
N CYS A 54 4.14 4.54 26.77
CA CYS A 54 3.00 4.81 27.65
C CYS A 54 1.86 5.51 26.91
N ALA A 55 2.17 6.49 26.05
CA ALA A 55 1.20 7.13 25.20
C ALA A 55 0.52 6.14 24.24
N GLN A 56 1.27 5.20 23.68
CA GLN A 56 0.74 4.15 22.80
C GLN A 56 -0.17 3.17 23.54
N ARG A 57 0.19 2.76 24.77
CA ARG A 57 -0.66 1.89 25.61
C ARG A 57 -2.00 2.53 25.99
N ARG A 58 -2.05 3.86 26.03
CA ARG A 58 -3.27 4.64 26.31
C ARG A 58 -4.13 4.90 25.08
N ARG A 59 -3.66 4.58 23.87
CA ARG A 59 -4.47 4.80 22.67
C ARG A 59 -5.67 3.86 22.72
N PRO A 60 -6.90 4.38 22.58
CA PRO A 60 -8.06 3.51 22.45
C PRO A 60 -7.86 2.62 21.21
N PRO A 61 -8.32 1.37 21.25
CA PRO A 61 -8.32 0.53 20.06
C PRO A 61 -9.08 1.25 18.96
N ALA A 62 -8.54 1.21 17.74
CA ALA A 62 -9.23 1.77 16.59
C ALA A 62 -10.60 1.08 16.46
N THR A 63 -11.68 1.85 16.53
CA THR A 63 -13.04 1.40 16.21
C THR A 63 -13.17 1.28 14.69
N ASP A 64 -14.17 0.54 14.22
CA ASP A 64 -14.43 0.43 12.78
C ASP A 64 -14.65 1.78 12.11
N ILE A 65 -15.34 2.69 12.81
CA ILE A 65 -15.54 4.09 12.38
C ILE A 65 -14.20 4.82 12.20
N THR A 66 -13.24 4.64 13.13
CA THR A 66 -11.92 5.27 12.99
C THR A 66 -11.09 4.63 11.88
N ARG A 67 -11.17 3.31 11.67
CA ARG A 67 -10.48 2.62 10.56
C ARG A 67 -11.01 3.05 9.20
N ASP A 68 -12.32 3.24 9.11
CA ASP A 68 -13.02 3.69 7.90
C ASP A 68 -12.67 5.14 7.54
N LYS A 69 -12.50 6.02 8.54
CA LYS A 69 -11.99 7.39 8.31
C LYS A 69 -10.53 7.39 7.87
N ILE A 70 -9.69 6.52 8.45
CA ILE A 70 -8.27 6.38 8.09
C ILE A 70 -8.11 5.81 6.66
N SER A 71 -8.93 4.82 6.27
CA SER A 71 -8.85 4.25 4.92
C SER A 71 -9.21 5.28 3.85
N LYS A 72 -10.23 6.12 4.11
CA LYS A 72 -10.60 7.23 3.23
C LYS A 72 -9.54 8.33 3.13
N SER A 73 -8.74 8.57 4.18
CA SER A 73 -7.77 9.67 4.18
C SER A 73 -6.43 9.33 3.54
N HIS A 74 -6.02 8.06 3.53
CA HIS A 74 -4.72 7.64 2.97
C HIS A 74 -4.78 7.10 1.54
N LEU A 75 -5.98 6.79 1.01
CA LEU A 75 -6.17 6.31 -0.36
C LEU A 75 -7.25 7.12 -1.07
N LYS A 76 -7.01 7.56 -2.31
CA LYS A 76 -8.06 8.11 -3.19
C LYS A 76 -9.22 7.10 -3.24
N ASN A 77 -10.29 7.38 -2.51
CA ASN A 77 -11.51 6.58 -2.46
C ASN A 77 -11.33 5.10 -2.05
N GLY A 78 -10.29 4.76 -1.27
CA GLY A 78 -10.05 3.37 -0.84
C GLY A 78 -9.45 2.47 -1.93
N ILE A 79 -8.87 3.04 -2.99
CA ILE A 79 -8.23 2.31 -4.10
C ILE A 79 -6.71 2.29 -3.93
N ARG A 80 -6.08 1.12 -3.98
CA ARG A 80 -4.61 0.97 -4.11
C ARG A 80 -4.21 0.06 -5.24
N LYS A 81 -3.03 0.31 -5.82
CA LYS A 81 -2.35 -0.63 -6.71
C LYS A 81 -1.29 -1.38 -5.93
N ASN A 82 -1.29 -2.72 -6.01
CA ASN A 82 -0.27 -3.53 -5.34
C ASN A 82 1.02 -3.64 -6.18
N PRO A 83 2.14 -4.10 -5.60
CA PRO A 83 3.40 -4.26 -6.34
C PRO A 83 3.33 -5.23 -7.53
N ARG A 84 2.31 -6.09 -7.59
CA ARG A 84 2.09 -7.03 -8.70
C ARG A 84 1.29 -6.43 -9.86
N GLY A 85 0.86 -5.17 -9.74
CA GLY A 85 0.13 -4.42 -10.76
C GLY A 85 -1.39 -4.48 -10.64
N TYR A 86 -1.96 -5.22 -9.67
CA TYR A 86 -3.40 -5.33 -9.49
C TYR A 86 -3.97 -4.16 -8.69
N VAL A 87 -5.19 -3.76 -9.03
CA VAL A 87 -5.98 -2.78 -8.27
C VAL A 87 -6.78 -3.49 -7.17
N GLU A 88 -6.76 -2.92 -5.97
CA GLU A 88 -7.47 -3.38 -4.77
C GLU A 88 -8.40 -2.28 -4.25
N ILE A 89 -9.62 -2.67 -3.90
CA ILE A 89 -10.69 -1.81 -3.42
C ILE A 89 -10.99 -2.12 -1.96
N TYR A 90 -11.02 -1.11 -1.10
CA TYR A 90 -11.49 -1.22 0.28
C TYR A 90 -13.00 -1.43 0.34
N LEU A 91 -13.46 -2.41 1.11
CA LEU A 91 -14.87 -2.67 1.38
C LEU A 91 -15.21 -2.42 2.86
N PHE A 92 -16.37 -1.84 3.11
CA PHE A 92 -16.92 -1.71 4.46
C PHE A 92 -17.54 -3.05 4.90
N PRO A 93 -17.58 -3.35 6.21
CA PRO A 93 -18.28 -4.54 6.72
C PRO A 93 -19.75 -4.65 6.31
N SER A 94 -20.39 -3.53 6.01
CA SER A 94 -21.76 -3.45 5.51
C SER A 94 -21.92 -3.76 4.02
N ASP A 95 -20.82 -3.85 3.25
CA ASP A 95 -20.89 -4.16 1.82
C ASP A 95 -21.27 -5.63 1.61
N PHE A 96 -22.19 -5.88 0.65
CA PHE A 96 -22.61 -7.24 0.28
C PHE A 96 -21.43 -8.13 -0.13
N PHE A 97 -20.44 -7.57 -0.83
CA PHE A 97 -19.25 -8.30 -1.29
C PHE A 97 -18.13 -8.38 -0.24
N PHE A 98 -18.35 -7.89 0.99
CA PHE A 98 -17.37 -7.94 2.07
C PHE A 98 -16.79 -9.34 2.37
N PRO A 99 -17.54 -10.46 2.22
CA PRO A 99 -16.98 -11.80 2.38
C PRO A 99 -15.81 -12.14 1.44
N MET A 100 -15.64 -11.40 0.33
CA MET A 100 -14.50 -11.55 -0.59
C MET A 100 -13.27 -10.74 -0.17
N ALA A 101 -13.38 -9.88 0.84
CA ALA A 101 -12.30 -9.03 1.29
C ALA A 101 -11.29 -9.80 2.14
N ASN A 102 -10.01 -9.41 2.04
CA ASN A 102 -8.96 -9.94 2.90
C ASN A 102 -9.03 -9.36 4.32
N LYS A 103 -8.10 -9.79 5.20
CA LYS A 103 -8.00 -9.30 6.59
C LYS A 103 -7.86 -7.78 6.72
N SER A 104 -7.34 -7.13 5.69
CA SER A 104 -7.21 -5.67 5.60
C SER A 104 -8.43 -5.00 4.95
N ARG A 105 -9.53 -5.73 4.75
CA ARG A 105 -10.78 -5.27 4.12
C ARG A 105 -10.62 -4.83 2.66
N HIS A 106 -9.67 -5.42 1.93
CA HIS A 106 -9.50 -5.14 0.51
C HIS A 106 -9.87 -6.36 -0.34
N VAL A 107 -10.48 -6.11 -1.50
CA VAL A 107 -10.76 -7.09 -2.55
C VAL A 107 -10.09 -6.65 -3.84
N PHE A 108 -9.66 -7.59 -4.69
CA PHE A 108 -9.17 -7.25 -6.03
C PHE A 108 -10.30 -6.71 -6.91
N GLU A 109 -10.04 -5.62 -7.63
CA GLU A 109 -11.06 -4.95 -8.46
C GLU A 109 -11.61 -5.88 -9.54
N HIS A 110 -10.77 -6.61 -10.28
CA HIS A 110 -11.23 -7.57 -11.29
C HIS A 110 -12.18 -8.63 -10.69
N ARG A 111 -11.94 -9.09 -9.46
CA ARG A 111 -12.84 -10.03 -8.78
C ARG A 111 -14.16 -9.36 -8.43
N LEU A 112 -14.11 -8.11 -7.94
CA LEU A 112 -15.31 -7.35 -7.58
C LEU A 112 -16.17 -7.03 -8.81
N VAL A 113 -15.55 -6.65 -9.94
CA VAL A 113 -16.26 -6.40 -11.21
C VAL A 113 -16.96 -7.68 -11.70
N MET A 114 -16.26 -8.82 -11.70
CA MET A 114 -16.90 -10.10 -12.08
C MET A 114 -17.99 -10.51 -11.10
N ALA A 115 -17.79 -10.37 -9.79
CA ALA A 115 -18.80 -10.68 -8.77
C ALA A 115 -20.07 -9.84 -8.96
N LYS A 116 -19.92 -8.54 -9.23
CA LYS A 116 -21.03 -7.64 -9.55
C LYS A 116 -21.76 -8.05 -10.82
N HIS A 117 -21.01 -8.42 -11.87
CA HIS A 117 -21.59 -8.90 -13.13
C HIS A 117 -22.40 -10.20 -12.95
N LEU A 118 -21.92 -11.11 -12.09
CA LEU A 118 -22.62 -12.37 -11.77
C LEU A 118 -23.73 -12.21 -10.70
N GLY A 119 -23.79 -11.07 -10.01
CA GLY A 119 -24.74 -10.84 -8.92
C GLY A 119 -24.49 -11.69 -7.66
N ARG A 120 -23.29 -12.25 -7.49
CA ARG A 120 -22.93 -13.08 -6.31
C ARG A 120 -21.45 -12.95 -5.94
N CYS A 121 -21.11 -13.31 -4.71
CA CYS A 121 -19.71 -13.45 -4.30
C CYS A 121 -19.02 -14.59 -5.08
N LEU A 122 -17.75 -14.37 -5.43
CA LEU A 122 -16.89 -15.39 -6.01
C LEU A 122 -16.28 -16.26 -4.91
N HIS A 123 -16.21 -17.56 -5.15
CA HIS A 123 -15.46 -18.49 -4.32
C HIS A 123 -13.94 -18.27 -4.45
N PRO A 124 -13.13 -18.68 -3.45
CA PRO A 124 -11.68 -18.54 -3.51
C PRO A 124 -11.02 -19.26 -4.70
N PHE A 125 -11.62 -20.35 -5.19
CA PHE A 125 -11.12 -21.15 -6.32
C PHE A 125 -11.57 -20.64 -7.70
N GLU A 126 -12.49 -19.68 -7.73
CA GLU A 126 -12.93 -19.03 -8.97
C GLU A 126 -11.90 -17.99 -9.39
N ILE A 127 -11.20 -18.22 -10.50
CA ILE A 127 -10.08 -17.38 -10.94
C ILE A 127 -10.51 -16.49 -12.09
N ILE A 128 -10.09 -15.23 -12.04
CA ILE A 128 -10.34 -14.26 -13.10
C ILE A 128 -9.05 -14.06 -13.88
N HIS A 129 -9.14 -14.27 -15.19
CA HIS A 129 -8.07 -14.05 -16.14
C HIS A 129 -8.33 -12.78 -16.95
N HIS A 130 -7.28 -11.99 -17.18
CA HIS A 130 -7.30 -10.81 -18.06
C HIS A 130 -6.90 -11.22 -19.48
N LYS A 131 -7.82 -11.11 -20.45
CA LYS A 131 -7.60 -11.58 -21.82
C LYS A 131 -6.45 -10.87 -22.53
N ASN A 132 -6.25 -9.57 -22.25
CA ASN A 132 -5.14 -8.78 -22.79
C ASN A 132 -3.89 -8.78 -21.91
N SER A 133 -3.88 -9.52 -20.80
CA SER A 133 -2.80 -9.57 -19.82
C SER A 133 -2.44 -8.22 -19.16
N ILE A 134 -3.29 -7.19 -19.29
CA ILE A 134 -3.18 -5.89 -18.64
C ILE A 134 -3.96 -5.95 -17.31
N LYS A 135 -3.24 -5.96 -16.19
CA LYS A 135 -3.78 -6.26 -14.85
C LYS A 135 -4.68 -5.18 -14.24
N ASP A 136 -4.64 -3.97 -14.77
CA ASP A 136 -5.47 -2.84 -14.36
C ASP A 136 -6.60 -2.51 -15.36
N ASP A 137 -6.68 -3.23 -16.48
CA ASP A 137 -7.84 -3.17 -17.38
C ASP A 137 -8.95 -4.11 -16.88
N ASN A 138 -9.72 -3.63 -15.91
CA ASN A 138 -10.76 -4.40 -15.22
C ASN A 138 -12.14 -4.30 -15.87
N ARG A 139 -12.23 -3.87 -17.14
CA ARG A 139 -13.50 -3.85 -17.88
C ARG A 139 -14.02 -5.28 -18.07
N ILE A 140 -15.33 -5.48 -17.92
CA ILE A 140 -15.91 -6.83 -17.88
C ILE A 140 -15.63 -7.64 -19.15
N GLU A 141 -15.58 -6.98 -20.32
CA GLU A 141 -15.25 -7.60 -21.59
C GLU A 141 -13.82 -8.18 -21.65
N ASN A 142 -12.90 -7.64 -20.85
CA ASN A 142 -11.51 -8.08 -20.75
C ASN A 142 -11.31 -9.18 -19.70
N LEU A 143 -12.33 -9.50 -18.91
CA LEU A 143 -12.24 -10.49 -17.85
C LEU A 143 -12.84 -11.83 -18.28
N GLN A 144 -12.26 -12.92 -17.77
CA GLN A 144 -12.78 -14.27 -17.98
C GLN A 144 -12.69 -15.07 -16.69
N LEU A 145 -13.81 -15.69 -16.29
CA LEU A 145 -13.83 -16.65 -15.20
C LEU A 145 -13.28 -18.00 -15.71
N VAL A 146 -12.25 -18.52 -15.06
CA VAL A 146 -11.54 -19.75 -15.45
C VAL A 146 -11.30 -20.66 -14.25
N SER A 147 -11.16 -21.97 -14.52
CA SER A 147 -10.67 -22.94 -13.52
C SER A 147 -9.15 -22.85 -13.38
N ASN A 148 -8.62 -23.38 -12.27
CA ASN A 148 -7.17 -23.43 -11.99
C ASN A 148 -6.35 -24.03 -13.13
N ASP A 149 -6.76 -25.20 -13.63
CA ASP A 149 -6.02 -25.91 -14.69
C ASP A 149 -5.99 -25.10 -15.99
N LYS A 150 -7.12 -24.48 -16.35
CA LYS A 150 -7.22 -23.62 -17.53
C LYS A 150 -6.38 -22.36 -17.37
N HIS A 151 -6.36 -21.75 -16.19
CA HIS A 151 -5.57 -20.54 -15.94
C HIS A 151 -4.07 -20.77 -16.17
N ASN A 152 -3.54 -21.90 -15.70
CA ASN A 152 -2.13 -22.24 -15.87
C ASN A 152 -1.79 -22.46 -17.35
N GLN A 153 -2.63 -23.21 -18.08
CA GLN A 153 -2.44 -23.43 -19.52
C GLN A 153 -2.47 -22.11 -20.30
N ILE A 154 -3.44 -21.25 -20.04
CA ILE A 154 -3.56 -19.94 -20.70
C ILE A 154 -2.32 -19.09 -20.42
N THR A 155 -1.86 -19.03 -19.17
CA THR A 155 -0.66 -18.26 -18.80
C THR A 155 0.59 -18.75 -19.55
N LEU A 156 0.74 -20.08 -19.66
CA LEU A 156 1.89 -20.70 -20.31
C LEU A 156 1.89 -20.42 -21.82
N LEU A 157 0.71 -20.53 -22.45
CA LEU A 157 0.51 -20.21 -23.86
C LEU A 157 0.73 -18.72 -24.15
N ASP A 158 0.20 -17.82 -23.32
CA ASP A 158 0.36 -16.37 -23.48
C ASP A 158 1.84 -15.96 -23.41
N ASN A 159 2.60 -16.53 -22.48
CA ASN A 159 4.05 -16.30 -22.40
C ASN A 159 4.78 -16.78 -23.66
N ARG A 160 4.36 -17.94 -24.21
CA ARG A 160 4.96 -18.46 -25.45
C ARG A 160 4.62 -17.59 -26.64
N VAL A 161 3.37 -17.12 -26.76
CA VAL A 161 2.93 -16.21 -27.83
C VAL A 161 3.74 -14.92 -27.78
N LYS A 162 3.84 -14.27 -26.61
CA LYS A 162 4.65 -13.05 -26.44
C LYS A 162 6.11 -13.22 -26.81
N TYR A 163 6.70 -14.36 -26.43
CA TYR A 163 8.07 -14.68 -26.80
C TYR A 163 8.22 -14.81 -28.33
N LEU A 164 7.31 -15.53 -28.98
CA LEU A 164 7.31 -15.71 -30.43
C LEU A 164 7.09 -14.38 -31.16
N GLU A 165 6.17 -13.54 -30.70
CA GLU A 165 5.94 -12.20 -31.25
C GLU A 165 7.18 -11.31 -31.15
N SER A 166 7.89 -11.36 -30.01
CA SER A 166 9.15 -10.65 -29.84
C SER A 166 10.21 -11.13 -30.83
N MET A 167 10.33 -12.45 -31.04
CA MET A 167 11.26 -13.00 -32.03
C MET A 167 10.92 -12.58 -33.45
N VAL A 168 9.64 -12.64 -33.83
CA VAL A 168 9.17 -12.21 -35.16
C VAL A 168 9.53 -10.75 -35.41
N THR A 169 9.28 -9.87 -34.43
CA THR A 169 9.62 -8.44 -34.53
C THR A 169 11.13 -8.22 -34.75
N THR A 170 11.97 -8.99 -34.04
CA THR A 170 13.43 -8.93 -34.20
C THR A 170 13.85 -9.38 -35.59
N LEU A 171 13.35 -10.53 -36.05
CA LEU A 171 13.67 -11.08 -37.37
C LEU A 171 13.19 -10.16 -38.51
N GLU A 172 12.02 -9.55 -38.39
CA GLU A 172 11.51 -8.57 -39.35
C GLU A 172 12.44 -7.35 -39.46
N SER A 173 13.00 -6.91 -38.34
CA SER A 173 13.95 -5.80 -38.29
C SER A 173 15.28 -6.18 -38.97
N GLU A 174 15.82 -7.36 -38.68
CA GLU A 174 17.03 -7.88 -39.33
C GLU A 174 16.86 -8.04 -40.85
N ILE A 175 15.72 -8.61 -41.28
CA ILE A 175 15.40 -8.77 -42.71
C ILE A 175 15.32 -7.39 -43.39
N LYS A 176 14.76 -6.39 -42.72
CA LYS A 176 14.68 -5.02 -43.26
C LYS A 176 16.08 -4.41 -43.44
N GLU A 177 16.98 -4.59 -42.48
CA GLU A 177 18.36 -4.13 -42.59
C GLU A 177 19.13 -4.84 -43.71
N LEU A 178 19.03 -6.16 -43.79
CA LEU A 178 19.68 -6.95 -44.86
C LEU A 178 19.19 -6.52 -46.24
N LYS A 179 17.87 -6.30 -46.41
CA LYS A 179 17.30 -5.78 -47.67
C LYS A 179 17.84 -4.39 -48.03
N LEU A 180 18.07 -3.53 -47.03
CA LEU A 180 18.66 -2.21 -47.26
C LEU A 180 20.13 -2.32 -47.69
N GLN A 181 20.90 -3.22 -47.07
CA GLN A 181 22.29 -3.48 -47.45
C GLN A 181 22.40 -3.99 -48.89
N ILE A 182 21.57 -4.96 -49.29
CA ILE A 182 21.54 -5.48 -50.67
C ILE A 182 21.17 -4.39 -51.68
N LYS A 183 20.26 -3.48 -51.33
CA LYS A 183 19.86 -2.38 -52.22
C LYS A 183 20.95 -1.32 -52.39
N ASN A 184 21.85 -1.20 -51.41
CA ASN A 184 22.92 -0.21 -51.38
C ASN A 184 24.29 -0.78 -51.82
N ALA A 185 24.35 -2.09 -52.12
CA ALA A 185 25.52 -2.79 -52.66
C ALA A 185 25.45 -2.83 -54.20
#